data_AF-B0WXK7-F1
#
_entry.id   AF-B0WXK7-F1
#
_cell.length_a   1.000
_cell.length_b   1.000
_cell.length_c   1.000
_cell.angle_alpha   90.00
_cell.angle_beta   90.00
_cell.angle_gamma   90.00
#
_symmetry.space_group_name_H-M   'P 1'
#
loop_
_entity.id
_entity.type
_entity.pdbx_description
1 polymer ?
#
loop_
_entity_poly.entity_id
_entity_poly.type
_entity_poly.pdbx_seq_one_letter_code
_entity_poly.pdbx_strand_id
1 'polypeptide(L)'
;MKLHLLTVLLATLGFASAARKCVIPKILQGTWFSWEFGEPTATTIDARSYERQGPTQGRVWTECVDSEKVGSNHTFILKGADCYSCVKAFPRTLNVFEKFETPCITLDRNEQPTIERICRTLRKDQQLITLFNKNFHPMSCRSSLEGVWHFAYQNRFRFTGECDSPDARIQSCQTPGSQFLIQNQKFNITYRQCQGMDGTFNGVVEYSCLGDWFIGKNHYFAVVNTKESREDEKYRCFLKNRDDDLYIGGSITAECNTLKTVEKSPERYRVTPVKSEVVEPGCRFPQNFTGDWINTANIDAEVQVNETHIIETYYPDRARFRRTIYVCREQRDSRIMTARLTVDGCQKDYVCFDFIPRHHNVIRYRKGMAVIKDDFSTVCSWVQFPNREEWRYDLFLNAKPTPVRCPVAGKFNFTQKGESPFKTRILGGVTLSPRPDIRCKQNISDFSVCDTDQKEMAIDANYCLSVDHLGRPVDIYSDPDYRMKCIGYWQENLKSYLVTYDDLDPLSKYRCWVYQRADLNRVLMSQATGAFCDVRQDVTSWNYTEGAVVALDMVEYERERDQCPMHFDDGENPWQEGENYITVFPWLIYRSGVPSSLGGTMNAFVVSLAALLLKLLF
;
A
#
# COMPACT_ATOMS: atom_id res chain seq x y z
N MET A 1 -29.56 -78.23 -32.11
CA MET A 1 -30.24 -78.41 -30.82
C MET A 1 -29.65 -77.39 -29.84
N LYS A 2 -30.48 -76.41 -29.39
CA LYS A 2 -30.23 -75.35 -28.37
C LYS A 2 -29.14 -74.30 -28.69
N LEU A 3 -29.47 -73.12 -29.22
CA LEU A 3 -30.07 -71.92 -28.57
C LEU A 3 -29.11 -71.22 -27.59
N HIS A 4 -28.51 -70.10 -27.99
CA HIS A 4 -28.81 -68.80 -27.37
C HIS A 4 -28.28 -67.61 -28.19
N LEU A 5 -29.21 -66.67 -28.34
CA LEU A 5 -29.21 -65.40 -29.02
C LEU A 5 -28.50 -64.35 -28.14
N LEU A 6 -27.57 -63.56 -28.68
CA LEU A 6 -27.44 -62.16 -28.24
C LEU A 6 -26.91 -61.30 -29.39
N THR A 7 -27.83 -60.53 -29.96
CA THR A 7 -27.64 -59.42 -30.88
C THR A 7 -26.79 -58.31 -30.26
N VAL A 8 -25.69 -57.94 -30.93
CA VAL A 8 -24.96 -56.69 -30.67
C VAL A 8 -25.16 -55.79 -31.89
N LEU A 9 -25.95 -54.74 -31.71
CA LEU A 9 -26.16 -53.66 -32.68
C LEU A 9 -25.99 -52.33 -31.94
N LEU A 10 -25.36 -51.37 -32.63
CA LEU A 10 -25.09 -49.97 -32.26
C LEU A 10 -23.92 -49.68 -31.30
N ALA A 11 -22.84 -49.12 -31.85
CA ALA A 11 -22.68 -47.67 -31.91
C ALA A 11 -21.35 -47.31 -32.57
N THR A 12 -21.35 -47.15 -33.90
CA THR A 12 -20.30 -46.40 -34.58
C THR A 12 -20.48 -44.91 -34.27
N LEU A 13 -19.98 -44.50 -33.12
CA LEU A 13 -19.68 -43.09 -32.84
C LEU A 13 -18.52 -42.69 -33.76
N GLY A 14 -18.89 -42.23 -34.96
CA GLY A 14 -18.01 -41.40 -35.76
C GLY A 14 -17.70 -40.15 -34.95
N PHE A 15 -16.55 -40.15 -34.27
CA PHE A 15 -15.93 -38.92 -33.81
C PHE A 15 -15.57 -38.10 -35.05
N ALA A 16 -16.52 -37.30 -35.53
CA ALA A 16 -16.19 -36.14 -36.34
C ALA A 16 -15.32 -35.26 -35.44
N SER A 17 -14.01 -35.26 -35.68
CA SER A 17 -13.11 -34.30 -35.05
C SER A 17 -13.62 -32.92 -35.46
N ALA A 18 -14.30 -32.24 -34.55
CA ALA A 18 -14.59 -30.83 -34.71
C ALA A 18 -13.23 -30.14 -34.87
N ALA A 19 -12.89 -29.73 -36.09
CA ALA A 19 -11.73 -28.89 -36.34
C ALA A 19 -11.84 -27.72 -35.37
N ARG A 20 -10.88 -27.60 -34.44
CA ARG A 20 -10.81 -26.44 -33.53
C ARG A 20 -10.63 -25.21 -34.41
N LYS A 21 -11.70 -24.46 -34.60
CA LYS A 21 -11.69 -23.22 -35.38
C LYS A 21 -10.91 -22.17 -34.62
N CYS A 22 -9.91 -21.53 -35.23
CA CYS A 22 -9.20 -20.40 -34.62
C CYS A 22 -10.19 -19.29 -34.24
N VAL A 23 -10.05 -18.73 -33.03
CA VAL A 23 -10.81 -17.55 -32.58
C VAL A 23 -9.84 -16.53 -32.01
N ILE A 24 -9.82 -15.34 -32.61
CA ILE A 24 -9.00 -14.22 -32.13
C ILE A 24 -9.60 -13.68 -30.81
N PRO A 25 -8.81 -13.47 -29.74
CA PRO A 25 -9.28 -12.96 -28.45
C PRO A 25 -10.01 -11.62 -28.55
N LYS A 26 -11.05 -11.44 -27.73
CA LYS A 26 -11.86 -10.19 -27.67
C LYS A 26 -11.04 -8.92 -27.42
N ILE A 27 -9.92 -9.00 -26.70
CA ILE A 27 -9.07 -7.83 -26.40
C ILE A 27 -8.38 -7.26 -27.65
N LEU A 28 -8.17 -8.07 -28.68
CA LEU A 28 -7.57 -7.65 -29.95
C LEU A 28 -8.62 -7.31 -31.01
N GLN A 29 -9.89 -7.63 -30.77
CA GLN A 29 -10.97 -7.35 -31.70
C GLN A 29 -11.29 -5.85 -31.72
N GLY A 30 -11.59 -5.32 -32.89
CA GLY A 30 -11.87 -3.90 -33.09
C GLY A 30 -11.17 -3.32 -34.31
N THR A 31 -11.20 -1.99 -34.40
CA THR A 31 -10.56 -1.23 -35.48
C THR A 31 -9.33 -0.52 -34.95
N TRP A 32 -8.21 -0.71 -35.63
CA TRP A 32 -6.89 -0.28 -35.18
C TRP A 32 -6.21 0.56 -36.24
N PHE A 33 -5.42 1.53 -35.80
CA PHE A 33 -4.57 2.35 -36.64
C PHE A 33 -3.10 2.06 -36.33
N SER A 34 -2.29 1.92 -37.37
CA SER A 34 -0.84 1.80 -37.26
C SER A 34 -0.15 2.49 -38.43
N TRP A 35 1.10 2.86 -38.20
CA TRP A 35 2.01 3.26 -39.26
C TRP A 35 2.91 2.07 -39.61
N GLU A 36 2.77 1.55 -40.84
CA GLU A 36 3.47 0.35 -41.30
C GLU A 36 4.16 0.65 -42.63
N PHE A 37 5.45 0.31 -42.75
CA PHE A 37 6.23 0.49 -43.98
C PHE A 37 6.21 1.91 -44.58
N GLY A 38 6.02 2.93 -43.75
CA GLY A 38 5.94 4.32 -44.20
C GLY A 38 4.53 4.78 -44.61
N GLU A 39 3.50 3.96 -44.41
CA GLU A 39 2.12 4.27 -44.78
C GLU A 39 1.13 4.11 -43.61
N PRO A 40 0.08 4.96 -43.57
CA PRO A 40 -1.01 4.79 -42.60
C PRO A 40 -1.85 3.56 -42.95
N THR A 41 -1.97 2.64 -42.01
CA THR A 41 -2.67 1.37 -42.19
C THR A 41 -3.79 1.24 -41.17
N ALA A 42 -4.99 0.93 -41.64
CA ALA A 42 -6.12 0.58 -40.78
C ALA A 42 -6.27 -0.94 -40.75
N THR A 43 -6.35 -1.52 -39.55
CA THR A 43 -6.53 -2.96 -39.36
C THR A 43 -7.84 -3.23 -38.63
N THR A 44 -8.75 -3.99 -39.24
CA THR A 44 -9.99 -4.45 -38.61
C THR A 44 -9.85 -5.92 -38.23
N ILE A 45 -10.07 -6.23 -36.96
CA ILE A 45 -9.89 -7.58 -36.41
C ILE A 45 -11.23 -8.03 -35.83
N ASP A 46 -11.79 -9.10 -36.38
CA ASP A 46 -12.95 -9.77 -35.82
C ASP A 46 -12.55 -11.10 -35.17
N ALA A 47 -13.53 -11.90 -34.76
CA ALA A 47 -13.28 -13.22 -34.18
C ALA A 47 -12.52 -14.18 -35.12
N ARG A 48 -12.58 -13.97 -36.44
CA ARG A 48 -12.00 -14.88 -37.46
C ARG A 48 -11.29 -14.16 -38.60
N SER A 49 -11.70 -12.94 -38.92
CA SER A 49 -11.11 -12.12 -39.97
C SER A 49 -10.05 -11.19 -39.41
N TYR A 50 -9.00 -11.01 -40.19
CA TYR A 50 -8.00 -9.98 -40.02
C TYR A 50 -7.88 -9.23 -41.35
N GLU A 51 -8.41 -8.02 -41.38
CA GLU A 51 -8.49 -7.19 -42.57
C GLU A 51 -7.54 -6.00 -42.43
N ARG A 52 -6.65 -5.84 -43.42
CA ARG A 52 -5.72 -4.72 -43.51
C ARG A 52 -6.12 -3.81 -44.67
N GLN A 53 -6.17 -2.51 -44.42
CA GLN A 53 -6.42 -1.50 -45.43
C GLN A 53 -5.31 -0.45 -45.41
N GLY A 54 -4.52 -0.41 -46.47
CA GLY A 54 -3.48 0.61 -46.70
C GLY A 54 -3.72 1.36 -48.01
N PRO A 55 -3.14 2.57 -48.18
CA PRO A 55 -3.32 3.37 -49.39
C PRO A 55 -2.75 2.70 -50.65
N THR A 56 -1.61 2.02 -50.58
CA THR A 56 -1.03 1.33 -51.75
C THR A 56 -1.38 -0.16 -51.81
N GLN A 57 -1.46 -0.84 -50.67
CA GLN A 57 -1.73 -2.29 -50.59
C GLN A 57 -3.20 -2.64 -50.80
N GLY A 58 -4.10 -1.64 -50.81
CA GLY A 58 -5.53 -1.86 -50.90
C GLY A 58 -6.08 -2.59 -49.67
N ARG A 59 -7.18 -3.32 -49.86
CA ARG A 59 -7.84 -4.10 -48.81
C ARG A 59 -7.43 -5.56 -48.92
N VAL A 60 -6.70 -6.06 -47.93
CA VAL A 60 -6.25 -7.46 -47.84
C VAL A 60 -7.02 -8.15 -46.73
N TRP A 61 -7.76 -9.19 -47.10
CA TRP A 61 -8.54 -10.01 -46.17
C TRP A 61 -7.81 -11.32 -45.88
N THR A 62 -7.65 -11.65 -44.60
CA THR A 62 -7.02 -12.90 -44.16
C THR A 62 -7.88 -13.60 -43.11
N GLU A 63 -7.88 -14.94 -43.14
CA GLU A 63 -8.62 -15.78 -42.19
C GLU A 63 -7.66 -16.40 -41.16
N CYS A 64 -8.04 -16.43 -39.89
CA CYS A 64 -7.26 -17.12 -38.88
C CYS A 64 -7.38 -18.65 -39.01
N VAL A 65 -6.23 -19.32 -39.13
CA VAL A 65 -6.16 -20.79 -39.23
C VAL A 65 -5.85 -21.43 -37.89
N ASP A 66 -4.89 -20.87 -37.15
CA ASP A 66 -4.45 -21.40 -35.87
C ASP A 66 -4.02 -20.27 -34.92
N SER A 67 -4.11 -20.53 -33.62
CA SER A 67 -3.80 -19.57 -32.57
C SER A 67 -3.18 -20.23 -31.36
N GLU A 68 -2.11 -19.64 -30.83
CA GLU A 68 -1.47 -20.05 -29.59
C GLU A 68 -1.40 -18.87 -28.61
N LYS A 69 -1.56 -19.18 -27.32
CA LYS A 69 -1.42 -18.22 -26.23
C LYS A 69 -0.24 -18.62 -25.34
N VAL A 70 0.72 -17.72 -25.19
CA VAL A 70 1.86 -17.88 -24.28
C VAL A 70 1.85 -16.71 -23.29
N GLY A 71 1.38 -16.96 -22.07
CA GLY A 71 1.18 -15.91 -21.06
C GLY A 71 0.12 -14.89 -21.49
N SER A 72 0.49 -13.62 -21.56
CA SER A 72 -0.35 -12.52 -22.10
C SER A 72 -0.24 -12.37 -23.61
N ASN A 73 0.73 -13.02 -24.24
CA ASN A 73 1.04 -12.83 -25.66
C ASN A 73 0.26 -13.83 -26.50
N HIS A 74 -0.13 -13.39 -27.69
CA HIS A 74 -0.90 -14.20 -28.62
C HIS A 74 -0.18 -14.32 -29.94
N THR A 75 -0.14 -15.53 -30.49
CA THR A 75 0.43 -15.80 -31.81
C THR A 75 -0.67 -16.38 -32.70
N PHE A 76 -0.82 -15.86 -33.91
CA PHE A 76 -1.85 -16.29 -34.85
C PHE A 76 -1.22 -16.57 -36.22
N ILE A 77 -1.74 -17.59 -36.90
CA ILE A 77 -1.48 -17.83 -38.32
C ILE A 77 -2.66 -17.28 -39.12
N LEU A 78 -2.36 -16.36 -40.02
CA LEU A 78 -3.31 -15.77 -40.95
C LEU A 78 -3.08 -16.34 -42.34
N LYS A 79 -4.16 -16.76 -43.00
CA LYS A 79 -4.15 -17.25 -44.38
C LYS A 79 -4.69 -16.16 -45.30
N GLY A 80 -3.85 -15.71 -46.23
CA GLY A 80 -4.25 -14.87 -47.35
C GLY A 80 -4.63 -15.70 -48.57
N ALA A 81 -4.64 -15.07 -49.76
CA ALA A 81 -5.01 -15.73 -51.01
C ALA A 81 -4.09 -16.93 -51.33
N ASP A 82 -2.77 -16.71 -51.34
CA ASP A 82 -1.77 -17.71 -51.75
C ASP A 82 -0.69 -17.99 -50.70
N CYS A 83 -0.74 -17.33 -49.53
CA CYS A 83 0.30 -17.47 -48.52
C CYS A 83 -0.20 -17.34 -47.09
N TYR A 84 0.68 -17.68 -46.15
CA TYR A 84 0.46 -17.56 -44.72
C TYR A 84 1.37 -16.50 -44.12
N SER A 85 0.86 -15.74 -43.16
CA SER A 85 1.64 -14.85 -42.32
C SER A 85 1.45 -15.22 -40.85
N CYS A 86 2.50 -15.03 -40.05
CA CYS A 86 2.44 -15.20 -38.62
C CYS A 86 2.46 -13.82 -37.96
N VAL A 87 1.48 -13.58 -37.09
CA VAL A 87 1.37 -12.37 -36.28
C VAL A 87 1.51 -12.73 -34.82
N LYS A 88 2.48 -12.11 -34.14
CA LYS A 88 2.63 -12.21 -32.68
C LYS A 88 2.25 -10.90 -32.04
N ALA A 89 1.12 -10.87 -31.34
CA ALA A 89 0.56 -9.71 -30.68
C ALA A 89 0.91 -9.68 -29.17
N PHE A 90 1.24 -8.47 -28.71
CA PHE A 90 1.58 -8.11 -27.34
C PHE A 90 0.55 -7.07 -26.86
N PRO A 91 -0.57 -7.49 -26.26
CA PRO A 91 -1.53 -6.55 -25.70
C PRO A 91 -0.86 -5.78 -24.56
N ARG A 92 -0.75 -4.45 -24.70
CA ARG A 92 -0.17 -3.57 -23.68
C ARG A 92 -1.25 -3.01 -22.78
N THR A 93 -2.30 -2.45 -23.39
CA THR A 93 -3.47 -1.90 -22.71
C THR A 93 -4.73 -2.20 -23.52
N LEU A 94 -5.90 -1.77 -23.05
CA LEU A 94 -7.16 -1.93 -23.79
C LEU A 94 -7.17 -1.15 -25.12
N ASN A 95 -6.36 -0.10 -25.24
CA ASN A 95 -6.35 0.78 -26.41
C ASN A 95 -5.07 0.65 -27.25
N VAL A 96 -4.08 -0.12 -26.79
CA VAL A 96 -2.79 -0.24 -27.46
C VAL A 96 -2.27 -1.66 -27.37
N PHE A 97 -1.87 -2.21 -28.52
CA PHE A 97 -1.05 -3.42 -28.56
C PHE A 97 0.08 -3.28 -29.57
N GLU A 98 1.12 -4.06 -29.39
CA GLU A 98 2.23 -4.14 -30.34
C GLU A 98 2.22 -5.48 -31.06
N LYS A 99 2.71 -5.55 -32.28
CA LYS A 99 2.83 -6.81 -33.02
C LYS A 99 4.19 -6.98 -33.69
N PHE A 100 4.59 -8.24 -33.84
CA PHE A 100 5.49 -8.67 -34.90
C PHE A 100 4.69 -9.36 -35.99
N GLU A 101 5.17 -9.22 -37.22
CA GLU A 101 4.59 -9.88 -38.37
C GLU A 101 5.70 -10.42 -39.27
N THR A 102 5.50 -11.64 -39.77
CA THR A 102 6.36 -12.21 -40.80
C THR A 102 5.92 -11.76 -42.18
N PRO A 103 6.83 -11.68 -43.17
CA PRO A 103 6.42 -11.59 -44.56
C PRO A 103 5.56 -12.79 -44.96
N CYS A 104 4.87 -12.68 -46.09
CA CYS A 104 4.05 -13.71 -46.73
C CYS A 104 4.91 -14.96 -47.06
N ILE A 105 4.58 -16.11 -46.47
CA ILE A 105 5.27 -17.40 -46.65
C ILE A 105 4.36 -18.36 -47.42
N THR A 106 4.83 -18.87 -48.55
CA THR A 106 4.16 -19.93 -49.32
C THR A 106 4.64 -21.30 -48.84
N LEU A 107 3.71 -22.23 -48.60
CA LEU A 107 4.01 -23.62 -48.24
C LEU A 107 3.84 -24.54 -49.46
N ASP A 108 4.60 -25.61 -49.52
CA ASP A 108 4.45 -26.63 -50.55
C ASP A 108 3.16 -27.44 -50.36
N ARG A 109 2.61 -28.02 -51.44
CA ARG A 109 1.25 -28.61 -51.50
C ARG A 109 0.94 -29.70 -50.47
N ASN A 110 1.95 -30.29 -49.81
CA ASN A 110 1.78 -31.38 -48.84
C ASN A 110 2.14 -30.98 -47.40
N GLU A 111 2.39 -29.70 -47.13
CA GLU A 111 2.88 -29.26 -45.83
C GLU A 111 1.78 -28.59 -45.00
N GLN A 112 1.69 -28.96 -43.71
CA GLN A 112 0.73 -28.37 -42.79
C GLN A 112 1.24 -27.03 -42.23
N PRO A 113 0.37 -26.00 -42.15
CA PRO A 113 0.73 -24.70 -41.57
C PRO A 113 0.77 -24.78 -40.04
N THR A 114 1.92 -25.16 -39.47
CA THR A 114 2.13 -25.14 -38.01
C THR A 114 2.80 -23.85 -37.54
N ILE A 115 2.50 -23.44 -36.31
CA ILE A 115 3.03 -22.20 -35.70
C ILE A 115 4.55 -22.21 -35.68
N GLU A 116 5.18 -23.31 -35.24
CA GLU A 116 6.64 -23.43 -35.18
C GLU A 116 7.33 -23.19 -36.52
N ARG A 117 6.66 -23.53 -37.63
CA ARG A 117 7.23 -23.42 -38.98
C ARG A 117 7.06 -22.03 -39.57
N ILE A 118 5.83 -21.51 -39.57
CA ILE A 118 5.53 -20.20 -40.16
C ILE A 118 6.15 -19.08 -39.31
N CYS A 119 6.07 -19.22 -37.98
CA CYS A 119 6.60 -18.23 -37.05
C CYS A 119 8.12 -18.37 -36.80
N ARG A 120 8.80 -19.36 -37.41
CA ARG A 120 10.26 -19.56 -37.25
C ARG A 120 11.08 -18.34 -37.65
N THR A 121 10.57 -17.58 -38.63
CA THR A 121 11.24 -16.39 -39.19
C THR A 121 11.04 -15.15 -38.33
N LEU A 122 10.22 -15.22 -37.26
CA LEU A 122 10.11 -14.11 -36.31
C LEU A 122 11.42 -13.93 -35.56
N ARG A 123 12.18 -12.91 -35.93
CA ARG A 123 13.41 -12.56 -35.23
C ARG A 123 13.13 -11.62 -34.07
N LYS A 124 13.88 -11.75 -32.97
CA LYS A 124 13.74 -10.91 -31.78
C LYS A 124 14.15 -9.44 -32.01
N ASP A 125 14.90 -9.16 -33.07
CA ASP A 125 15.41 -7.85 -33.48
C ASP A 125 14.49 -7.12 -34.48
N GLN A 126 13.37 -7.73 -34.90
CA GLN A 126 12.38 -7.02 -35.70
C GLN A 126 11.85 -5.78 -34.96
N GLN A 127 11.48 -4.74 -35.71
CA GLN A 127 10.84 -3.57 -35.12
C GLN A 127 9.38 -3.91 -34.76
N LEU A 128 8.99 -3.59 -33.53
CA LEU A 128 7.61 -3.70 -33.09
C LEU A 128 6.76 -2.67 -33.82
N ILE A 129 5.59 -3.10 -34.30
CA ILE A 129 4.58 -2.20 -34.86
C ILE A 129 3.56 -1.94 -33.76
N THR A 130 3.29 -0.67 -33.46
CA THR A 130 2.28 -0.28 -32.46
C THR A 130 0.94 -0.01 -33.15
N LEU A 131 -0.13 -0.56 -32.57
CA LEU A 131 -1.51 -0.41 -33.04
C LEU A 131 -2.32 0.36 -31.99
N PHE A 132 -3.04 1.39 -32.40
CA PHE A 132 -3.92 2.21 -31.56
C PHE A 132 -5.38 1.96 -31.89
N ASN A 133 -6.21 1.77 -30.87
CA ASN A 133 -7.64 1.56 -31.06
C ASN A 133 -8.31 2.85 -31.56
N LYS A 134 -9.02 2.79 -32.69
CA LYS A 134 -9.77 3.94 -33.23
C LYS A 134 -10.95 4.31 -32.33
N ASN A 135 -11.59 3.31 -31.71
CA ASN A 135 -12.70 3.46 -30.76
C ASN A 135 -12.18 3.30 -29.32
N PHE A 136 -11.21 4.13 -28.96
CA PHE A 136 -10.55 4.03 -27.65
C PHE A 136 -11.48 4.42 -26.49
N HIS A 137 -11.21 3.82 -25.33
CA HIS A 137 -11.83 4.21 -24.06
C HIS A 137 -10.81 5.04 -23.26
N PRO A 138 -11.08 6.33 -22.97
CA PRO A 138 -10.14 7.16 -22.23
C PRO A 138 -9.72 6.53 -20.89
N MET A 139 -8.41 6.48 -20.63
CA MET A 139 -7.85 5.99 -19.38
C MET A 139 -7.25 7.14 -18.56
N SER A 140 -7.03 6.92 -17.26
CA SER A 140 -6.44 7.94 -16.38
C SER A 140 -4.97 8.18 -16.73
N CYS A 141 -4.58 9.44 -16.90
CA CYS A 141 -3.21 9.88 -17.13
C CYS A 141 -2.33 9.82 -15.88
N ARG A 142 -2.90 9.50 -14.71
CA ARG A 142 -2.22 9.59 -13.42
C ARG A 142 -0.96 8.72 -13.29
N SER A 143 -0.98 7.53 -13.90
CA SER A 143 0.19 6.65 -13.97
C SER A 143 1.28 7.22 -14.89
N SER A 144 0.88 7.86 -15.98
CA SER A 144 1.76 8.42 -17.01
C SER A 144 2.40 9.75 -16.60
N LEU A 145 1.60 10.76 -16.30
CA LEU A 145 2.04 12.11 -15.95
C LEU A 145 0.95 12.77 -15.10
N GLU A 146 1.28 13.15 -13.88
CA GLU A 146 0.41 13.92 -12.97
C GLU A 146 1.18 15.17 -12.58
N GLY A 147 0.55 16.34 -12.66
CA GLY A 147 1.18 17.59 -12.20
C GLY A 147 1.25 18.73 -13.21
N VAL A 148 1.80 19.86 -12.73
CA VAL A 148 2.14 21.03 -13.54
C VAL A 148 3.65 21.13 -13.68
N TRP A 149 4.10 21.10 -14.92
CA TRP A 149 5.51 21.07 -15.26
C TRP A 149 5.83 22.24 -16.17
N HIS A 150 6.87 23.01 -15.82
CA HIS A 150 7.54 23.88 -16.77
C HIS A 150 8.41 23.00 -17.65
N PHE A 151 8.41 23.24 -18.95
CA PHE A 151 9.20 22.41 -19.85
C PHE A 151 9.96 23.23 -20.88
N ALA A 152 11.19 22.79 -21.12
CA ALA A 152 11.96 23.17 -22.28
C ALA A 152 11.88 22.03 -23.31
N TYR A 153 11.79 22.36 -24.59
CA TYR A 153 11.65 21.36 -25.65
C TYR A 153 12.66 21.53 -26.77
N GLN A 154 13.08 20.40 -27.32
CA GLN A 154 13.97 20.30 -28.46
C GLN A 154 13.30 19.41 -29.51
N ASN A 155 13.27 19.85 -30.77
CA ASN A 155 12.83 19.04 -31.89
C ASN A 155 13.97 18.90 -32.89
N ARG A 156 14.53 17.69 -33.00
CA ARG A 156 15.72 17.39 -33.82
C ARG A 156 15.53 17.65 -35.31
N PHE A 157 14.29 17.71 -35.79
CA PHE A 157 13.97 17.88 -37.21
C PHE A 157 13.58 19.30 -37.58
N ARG A 158 13.20 20.15 -36.60
CA ARG A 158 12.71 21.51 -36.87
C ARG A 158 13.74 22.59 -36.58
N PHE A 159 14.52 22.47 -35.51
CA PHE A 159 15.48 23.50 -35.11
C PHE A 159 16.65 22.91 -34.32
N THR A 160 17.74 23.69 -34.24
CA THR A 160 18.93 23.33 -33.46
C THR A 160 18.92 24.09 -32.14
N GLY A 161 19.15 23.40 -31.03
CA GLY A 161 19.09 23.96 -29.68
C GLY A 161 17.86 23.51 -28.89
N GLU A 162 17.69 24.10 -27.72
CA GLU A 162 16.58 23.83 -26.80
C GLU A 162 15.80 25.12 -26.57
N CYS A 163 14.48 25.06 -26.76
CA CYS A 163 13.58 26.18 -26.51
C CYS A 163 13.07 26.11 -25.07
N ASP A 164 13.54 27.06 -24.26
CA ASP A 164 13.10 27.27 -22.88
C ASP A 164 12.41 28.63 -22.77
N SER A 165 11.09 28.61 -22.59
CA SER A 165 10.25 29.80 -22.48
C SER A 165 9.41 29.70 -21.22
N PRO A 166 9.41 30.69 -20.30
CA PRO A 166 8.83 30.57 -18.95
C PRO A 166 7.31 30.29 -18.93
N ASP A 167 6.62 30.56 -20.04
CA ASP A 167 5.19 30.30 -20.19
C ASP A 167 4.87 28.89 -20.72
N ALA A 168 5.88 28.12 -21.14
CA ALA A 168 5.72 26.76 -21.64
C ALA A 168 5.44 25.80 -20.48
N ARG A 169 4.24 25.22 -20.46
CA ARG A 169 3.80 24.33 -19.38
C ARG A 169 3.05 23.10 -19.86
N ILE A 170 3.27 21.99 -19.18
CA ILE A 170 2.46 20.77 -19.27
C ILE A 170 1.56 20.75 -18.03
N GLN A 171 0.26 20.62 -18.22
CA GLN A 171 -0.69 20.57 -17.12
C GLN A 171 -1.56 19.31 -17.26
N SER A 172 -1.38 18.36 -16.33
CA SER A 172 -2.09 17.07 -16.28
C SER A 172 -2.84 16.93 -14.96
N CYS A 173 -3.87 17.75 -14.80
CA CYS A 173 -4.65 17.89 -13.56
C CYS A 173 -6.06 17.37 -13.73
N GLN A 174 -6.68 16.97 -12.62
CA GLN A 174 -8.11 16.69 -12.63
C GLN A 174 -8.87 17.98 -12.93
N THR A 175 -9.76 17.96 -13.92
CA THR A 175 -10.63 19.10 -14.23
C THR A 175 -11.76 19.20 -13.20
N PRO A 176 -11.94 20.34 -12.50
CA PRO A 176 -13.06 20.54 -11.60
C PRO A 176 -14.42 20.45 -12.31
N GLY A 177 -15.41 19.84 -11.67
CA GLY A 177 -16.82 19.98 -12.05
C GLY A 177 -17.44 18.85 -12.87
N SER A 178 -16.74 17.74 -13.15
CA SER A 178 -17.41 16.58 -13.76
C SER A 178 -18.28 15.88 -12.71
N GLN A 179 -19.59 15.82 -12.93
CA GLN A 179 -20.56 15.11 -12.08
C GLN A 179 -20.26 13.61 -11.93
N PHE A 180 -19.39 13.06 -12.79
CA PHE A 180 -19.06 11.64 -12.87
C PHE A 180 -17.69 11.26 -12.29
N LEU A 181 -17.04 12.13 -11.50
CA LEU A 181 -15.70 11.84 -10.92
C LEU A 181 -14.68 11.39 -11.99
N ILE A 182 -14.72 11.99 -13.19
CA ILE A 182 -13.89 11.57 -14.33
C ILE A 182 -12.42 11.87 -13.99
N GLN A 183 -11.67 10.80 -13.69
CA GLN A 183 -10.30 10.86 -13.20
C GLN A 183 -9.32 11.26 -14.33
N ASN A 184 -8.76 12.48 -14.27
CA ASN A 184 -7.57 12.93 -15.03
C ASN A 184 -7.33 12.21 -16.39
N GLN A 185 -8.32 12.22 -17.30
CA GLN A 185 -8.22 11.46 -18.56
C GLN A 185 -7.49 12.22 -19.68
N LYS A 186 -7.22 13.50 -19.45
CA LYS A 186 -6.69 14.44 -20.42
C LYS A 186 -5.64 15.34 -19.79
N PHE A 187 -4.68 15.76 -20.58
CA PHE A 187 -3.70 16.78 -20.21
C PHE A 187 -3.43 17.71 -21.38
N ASN A 188 -2.95 18.91 -21.09
CA ASN A 188 -2.60 19.90 -22.10
C ASN A 188 -1.09 20.18 -22.08
N ILE A 189 -0.54 20.45 -23.26
CA ILE A 189 0.81 20.97 -23.45
C ILE A 189 0.70 22.32 -24.12
N THR A 190 1.22 23.36 -23.46
CA THR A 190 1.26 24.73 -23.96
C THR A 190 2.67 25.00 -24.50
N TYR A 191 2.82 25.00 -25.82
CA TYR A 191 4.05 25.38 -26.50
C TYR A 191 4.13 26.91 -26.64
N ARG A 192 5.33 27.43 -26.47
CA ARG A 192 5.65 28.86 -26.64
C ARG A 192 6.85 29.04 -27.55
N GLN A 193 6.78 30.07 -28.38
CA GLN A 193 7.86 30.46 -29.26
C GLN A 193 9.02 31.06 -28.45
N CYS A 194 10.26 30.71 -28.80
CA CYS A 194 11.45 31.30 -28.20
C CYS A 194 12.03 32.41 -29.08
N GLN A 195 12.51 33.49 -28.45
CA GLN A 195 13.12 34.60 -29.17
C GLN A 195 14.43 34.15 -29.82
N GLY A 196 14.61 34.44 -31.12
CA GLY A 196 15.83 34.10 -31.87
C GLY A 196 15.93 32.66 -32.37
N MET A 197 14.86 31.85 -32.27
CA MET A 197 14.82 30.50 -32.83
C MET A 197 13.68 30.32 -33.82
N ASP A 198 14.05 30.18 -35.09
CA ASP A 198 13.13 29.84 -36.18
C ASP A 198 12.67 28.39 -36.05
N GLY A 199 11.37 28.13 -36.27
CA GLY A 199 10.77 26.79 -36.14
C GLY A 199 10.15 26.46 -34.78
N THR A 200 10.26 27.36 -33.80
CA THR A 200 9.47 27.30 -32.56
C THR A 200 8.06 27.88 -32.80
N PHE A 201 7.04 27.39 -32.07
CA PHE A 201 5.64 27.78 -32.33
C PHE A 201 4.87 28.01 -31.03
N ASN A 202 3.82 28.84 -31.12
CA ASN A 202 2.85 29.04 -30.05
C ASN A 202 1.63 28.17 -30.32
N GLY A 203 1.24 27.33 -29.36
CA GLY A 203 0.06 26.47 -29.53
C GLY A 203 -0.27 25.67 -28.28
N VAL A 204 -1.53 25.30 -28.12
CA VAL A 204 -1.99 24.42 -27.03
C VAL A 204 -2.50 23.12 -27.63
N VAL A 205 -1.89 22.01 -27.23
CA VAL A 205 -2.27 20.66 -27.66
C VAL A 205 -2.94 19.95 -26.50
N GLU A 206 -4.13 19.39 -26.74
CA GLU A 206 -4.86 18.59 -25.76
C GLU A 206 -4.71 17.11 -26.10
N TYR A 207 -4.18 16.34 -25.16
CA TYR A 207 -4.01 14.90 -25.28
C TYR A 207 -4.96 14.16 -24.35
N SER A 208 -5.59 13.09 -24.84
CA SER A 208 -6.29 12.10 -24.03
C SER A 208 -5.42 10.85 -23.87
N CYS A 209 -5.38 10.28 -22.66
CA CYS A 209 -4.53 9.11 -22.40
C CYS A 209 -5.17 7.81 -22.90
N LEU A 210 -4.40 7.07 -23.68
CA LEU A 210 -4.79 5.73 -24.16
C LEU A 210 -4.30 4.64 -23.23
N GLY A 211 -3.20 4.86 -22.51
CA GLY A 211 -2.64 3.95 -21.51
C GLY A 211 -1.12 3.95 -21.45
N ASP A 212 -0.57 3.22 -20.48
CA ASP A 212 0.85 3.15 -20.21
C ASP A 212 1.35 1.72 -19.92
N TRP A 213 2.62 1.45 -20.20
CA TRP A 213 3.27 0.16 -19.97
C TRP A 213 4.77 0.30 -19.77
N PHE A 214 5.39 -0.72 -19.18
CA PHE A 214 6.83 -0.75 -18.89
C PHE A 214 7.55 -1.79 -19.74
N ILE A 215 8.71 -1.40 -20.27
CA ILE A 215 9.66 -2.31 -20.93
C ILE A 215 11.02 -2.13 -20.26
N GLY A 216 11.34 -3.02 -19.32
CA GLY A 216 12.55 -2.88 -18.49
C GLY A 216 12.47 -1.61 -17.62
N LYS A 217 13.39 -0.67 -17.85
CA LYS A 217 13.44 0.63 -17.16
C LYS A 217 12.62 1.73 -17.83
N ASN A 218 12.22 1.50 -19.08
CA ASN A 218 11.53 2.49 -19.90
C ASN A 218 10.03 2.42 -19.62
N HIS A 219 9.42 3.57 -19.35
CA HIS A 219 7.98 3.73 -19.18
C HIS A 219 7.42 4.43 -20.41
N TYR A 220 6.63 3.69 -21.18
CA TYR A 220 5.95 4.18 -22.37
C TYR A 220 4.51 4.54 -22.02
N PHE A 221 4.01 5.62 -22.59
CA PHE A 221 2.60 5.95 -22.55
C PHE A 221 2.13 6.50 -23.88
N ALA A 222 0.92 6.09 -24.28
CA ALA A 222 0.30 6.46 -25.54
C ALA A 222 -0.83 7.45 -25.31
N VAL A 223 -0.94 8.39 -26.23
CA VAL A 223 -1.93 9.46 -26.16
C VAL A 223 -2.54 9.73 -27.53
N VAL A 224 -3.69 10.38 -27.50
CA VAL A 224 -4.42 10.81 -28.70
C VAL A 224 -4.74 12.29 -28.61
N ASN A 225 -4.39 13.04 -29.64
CA ASN A 225 -4.79 14.43 -29.79
C ASN A 225 -6.24 14.47 -30.29
N THR A 226 -7.16 14.96 -29.46
CA THR A 226 -8.59 14.99 -29.76
C THR A 226 -8.97 16.04 -30.80
N LYS A 227 -8.12 17.05 -30.99
CA LYS A 227 -8.34 18.14 -31.95
C LYS A 227 -7.73 17.88 -33.31
N GLU A 228 -6.84 16.88 -33.43
CA GLU A 228 -6.21 16.54 -34.71
C GLU A 228 -7.11 15.62 -35.53
N SER A 229 -7.29 15.98 -36.79
CA SER A 229 -8.12 15.25 -37.74
C SER A 229 -7.32 14.18 -38.49
N ARG A 230 -6.04 14.43 -38.74
CA ARG A 230 -5.18 13.50 -39.46
C ARG A 230 -4.72 12.36 -38.57
N GLU A 231 -5.02 11.12 -38.95
CA GLU A 231 -4.73 9.93 -38.13
C GLU A 231 -3.24 9.73 -37.84
N ASP A 232 -2.36 10.16 -38.74
CA ASP A 232 -0.90 10.05 -38.63
C ASP A 232 -0.30 10.93 -37.53
N GLU A 233 -0.84 12.13 -37.34
CA GLU A 233 -0.41 13.07 -36.31
C GLU A 233 -1.23 12.98 -35.02
N LYS A 234 -2.41 12.36 -35.09
CA LYS A 234 -3.36 12.21 -33.99
C LYS A 234 -2.83 11.34 -32.85
N TYR A 235 -2.14 10.24 -33.14
CA TYR A 235 -1.60 9.35 -32.10
C TYR A 235 -0.13 9.65 -31.83
N ARG A 236 0.23 9.70 -30.54
CA ARG A 236 1.61 9.96 -30.10
C ARG A 236 2.01 9.01 -28.98
N CYS A 237 3.28 8.70 -28.93
CA CYS A 237 3.89 7.96 -27.83
C CYS A 237 4.86 8.85 -27.10
N PHE A 238 4.94 8.65 -25.80
CA PHE A 238 5.95 9.23 -24.96
C PHE A 238 6.73 8.15 -24.24
N LEU A 239 7.99 8.45 -23.95
CA LEU A 239 8.92 7.61 -23.25
C LEU A 239 9.54 8.43 -22.11
N LYS A 240 9.49 7.90 -20.90
CA LYS A 240 10.28 8.39 -19.77
C LYS A 240 11.09 7.25 -19.17
N ASN A 241 12.23 7.58 -18.55
CA ASN A 241 13.03 6.59 -17.85
C ASN A 241 12.58 6.51 -16.39
N ARG A 242 12.60 5.32 -15.79
CA ARG A 242 12.29 5.16 -14.36
C ARG A 242 13.36 5.80 -13.46
N ASP A 243 14.60 5.83 -13.93
CA ASP A 243 15.76 6.35 -13.18
C ASP A 243 15.96 7.86 -13.38
N ASP A 244 15.41 8.44 -14.47
CA ASP A 244 15.53 9.86 -14.84
C ASP A 244 14.16 10.37 -15.30
N ASP A 245 13.46 11.04 -14.39
CA ASP A 245 12.10 11.57 -14.58
C ASP A 245 12.07 13.01 -15.07
N LEU A 246 13.22 13.67 -15.17
CA LEU A 246 13.36 15.05 -15.66
C LEU A 246 13.28 15.15 -17.18
N TYR A 247 13.45 14.05 -17.90
CA TYR A 247 13.38 14.04 -19.36
C TYR A 247 12.28 13.12 -19.89
N ILE A 248 11.52 13.64 -20.84
CA ILE A 248 10.48 12.90 -21.57
C ILE A 248 10.80 12.96 -23.06
N GLY A 249 10.77 11.82 -23.73
CA GLY A 249 10.90 11.71 -25.17
C GLY A 249 9.53 11.59 -25.82
N GLY A 250 9.23 12.36 -26.87
CA GLY A 250 7.99 12.29 -27.64
C GLY A 250 8.21 11.82 -29.07
N SER A 251 7.25 11.06 -29.62
CA SER A 251 7.24 10.68 -31.03
C SER A 251 6.62 11.78 -31.90
N ILE A 252 7.10 11.90 -33.14
CA ILE A 252 6.51 12.82 -34.14
C ILE A 252 5.37 12.19 -34.97
N THR A 253 5.31 10.86 -34.98
CA THR A 253 4.35 10.04 -35.72
C THR A 253 3.70 9.04 -34.76
N ALA A 254 2.67 8.34 -35.23
CA ALA A 254 2.02 7.22 -34.55
C ALA A 254 2.91 5.96 -34.45
N GLU A 255 4.17 6.11 -34.03
CA GLU A 255 5.18 5.05 -33.96
C GLU A 255 5.94 5.10 -32.63
N CYS A 256 5.63 4.18 -31.71
CA CYS A 256 6.36 4.11 -30.44
C CYS A 256 7.76 3.48 -30.58
N ASN A 257 8.00 2.70 -31.64
CA ASN A 257 9.26 2.00 -31.87
C ASN A 257 10.46 2.94 -32.16
N THR A 258 10.19 4.18 -32.56
CA THR A 258 11.19 5.24 -32.75
C THR A 258 11.82 5.67 -31.43
N LEU A 259 11.10 5.49 -30.32
CA LEU A 259 11.51 5.87 -28.97
C LEU A 259 12.33 4.75 -28.32
N LYS A 260 13.63 4.72 -28.63
CA LYS A 260 14.58 3.77 -27.99
C LYS A 260 15.08 4.30 -26.64
N THR A 261 15.53 5.55 -26.62
CA THR A 261 15.99 6.27 -25.42
C THR A 261 15.50 7.70 -25.49
N VAL A 262 15.28 8.32 -24.32
CA VAL A 262 14.81 9.71 -24.21
C VAL A 262 15.73 10.69 -24.95
N GLU A 263 17.04 10.44 -24.90
CA GLU A 263 18.03 11.27 -25.59
C GLU A 263 17.87 11.22 -27.10
N LYS A 264 17.62 10.04 -27.68
CA LYS A 264 17.52 9.81 -29.13
C LYS A 264 16.12 10.08 -29.69
N SER A 265 15.17 10.47 -28.84
CA SER A 265 13.81 10.77 -29.24
C SER A 265 13.73 11.94 -30.23
N PRO A 266 12.81 11.91 -31.20
CA PRO A 266 12.53 13.02 -32.12
C PRO A 266 12.30 14.35 -31.41
N GLU A 267 11.42 14.31 -30.41
CA GLU A 267 11.16 15.41 -29.50
C GLU A 267 11.68 15.03 -28.11
N ARG A 268 12.37 15.98 -27.49
CA ARG A 268 12.87 15.84 -26.13
C ARG A 268 12.33 16.99 -25.31
N TYR A 269 11.79 16.66 -24.15
CA TYR A 269 11.26 17.58 -23.16
C TYR A 269 12.11 17.48 -21.91
N ARG A 270 12.64 18.61 -21.43
CA ARG A 270 13.21 18.73 -20.08
C ARG A 270 12.15 19.36 -19.19
N VAL A 271 11.62 18.57 -18.26
CA VAL A 271 10.55 19.00 -17.35
C VAL A 271 11.12 19.42 -16.00
N THR A 272 10.53 20.46 -15.42
CA THR A 272 10.81 20.92 -14.07
C THR A 272 9.48 21.14 -13.35
N PRO A 273 9.29 20.60 -12.13
CA PRO A 273 8.03 20.75 -11.43
C PRO A 273 7.83 22.23 -11.05
N VAL A 274 6.66 22.78 -11.39
CA VAL A 274 6.30 24.13 -10.95
C VAL A 274 5.60 23.99 -9.62
N LYS A 275 6.10 24.70 -8.59
CA LYS A 275 5.48 24.69 -7.27
C LYS A 275 4.02 25.14 -7.37
N SER A 276 3.15 24.38 -6.73
CA SER A 276 1.74 24.69 -6.57
C SER A 276 1.53 26.05 -5.91
N GLU A 277 0.37 26.64 -6.16
CA GLU A 277 -0.11 27.84 -5.46
C GLU A 277 0.05 27.69 -3.95
N VAL A 278 0.63 28.71 -3.30
CA VAL A 278 0.78 28.73 -1.85
C VAL A 278 -0.60 28.93 -1.23
N VAL A 279 -1.05 27.96 -0.46
CA VAL A 279 -2.30 28.07 0.31
C VAL A 279 -1.98 28.63 1.69
N GLU A 280 -2.58 29.77 2.03
CA GLU A 280 -2.46 30.32 3.38
C GLU A 280 -3.26 29.47 4.40
N PRO A 281 -2.67 29.18 5.57
CA PRO A 281 -3.32 28.40 6.61
C PRO A 281 -4.44 29.22 7.28
N GLY A 282 -5.63 28.61 7.41
CA GLY A 282 -6.79 29.21 8.09
C GLY A 282 -6.95 28.77 9.55
N CYS A 283 -6.24 27.72 9.98
CA CYS A 283 -6.27 27.20 11.33
C CYS A 283 -4.89 26.70 11.80
N ARG A 284 -4.79 26.33 13.07
CA ARG A 284 -3.61 25.70 13.67
C ARG A 284 -3.96 24.31 14.16
N PHE A 285 -3.06 23.35 13.98
CA PHE A 285 -3.16 22.03 14.57
C PHE A 285 -2.97 22.10 16.10
N PRO A 286 -3.58 21.18 16.86
CA PRO A 286 -3.34 21.06 18.29
C PRO A 286 -1.85 20.88 18.61
N GLN A 287 -1.36 21.53 19.66
CA GLN A 287 0.05 21.46 20.07
C GLN A 287 0.52 20.03 20.36
N ASN A 288 -0.36 19.17 20.87
CA ASN A 288 -0.04 17.77 21.16
C ASN A 288 0.33 16.94 19.92
N PHE A 289 0.07 17.46 18.71
CA PHE A 289 0.37 16.74 17.47
C PHE A 289 1.71 17.15 16.86
N THR A 290 2.35 18.23 17.35
CA THR A 290 3.60 18.70 16.76
C THR A 290 4.72 17.71 17.01
N GLY A 291 5.45 17.34 15.96
CA GLY A 291 6.55 16.37 16.05
C GLY A 291 6.72 15.53 14.79
N ASP A 292 7.61 14.55 14.89
CA ASP A 292 7.90 13.58 13.84
C ASP A 292 7.16 12.27 14.12
N TRP A 293 6.39 11.80 13.16
CA TRP A 293 5.51 10.64 13.25
C TRP A 293 5.76 9.67 12.10
N ILE A 294 5.34 8.43 12.27
CA ILE A 294 5.36 7.37 11.28
C ILE A 294 3.93 6.95 11.01
N ASN A 295 3.57 6.89 9.73
CA ASN A 295 2.24 6.53 9.28
C ASN A 295 2.13 5.06 8.93
N THR A 296 1.31 4.32 9.69
CA THR A 296 1.09 2.88 9.45
C THR A 296 0.21 2.59 8.22
N ALA A 297 -0.47 3.60 7.65
CA ALA A 297 -1.35 3.42 6.49
C ALA A 297 -0.59 3.19 5.17
N ASN A 298 0.64 3.70 5.06
CA ASN A 298 1.38 3.78 3.81
C ASN A 298 2.87 3.49 4.05
N ILE A 299 3.30 2.23 3.89
CA ILE A 299 4.70 1.75 3.94
C ILE A 299 5.57 2.58 4.91
N ASP A 300 5.13 2.69 6.17
CA ASP A 300 5.77 3.44 7.26
C ASP A 300 6.30 4.83 6.85
N ALA A 301 5.46 5.60 6.15
CA ALA A 301 5.80 6.94 5.67
C ALA A 301 6.13 7.89 6.82
N GLU A 302 7.09 8.78 6.59
CA GLU A 302 7.52 9.81 7.55
C GLU A 302 6.57 11.00 7.49
N VAL A 303 6.03 11.39 8.65
CA VAL A 303 5.04 12.46 8.78
C VAL A 303 5.57 13.51 9.75
N GLN A 304 5.85 14.70 9.26
CA GLN A 304 6.21 15.84 10.09
C GLN A 304 5.00 16.74 10.29
N VAL A 305 4.61 16.96 11.54
CA VAL A 305 3.48 17.82 11.89
C VAL A 305 4.01 19.11 12.52
N ASN A 306 3.79 20.22 11.83
CA ASN A 306 4.01 21.58 12.32
C ASN A 306 2.69 22.19 12.81
N GLU A 307 2.74 23.40 13.37
CA GLU A 307 1.53 24.12 13.83
C GLU A 307 0.48 24.33 12.73
N THR A 308 0.88 24.41 11.46
CA THR A 308 -0.02 24.78 10.34
C THR A 308 0.00 23.79 9.20
N HIS A 309 0.97 22.88 9.16
CA HIS A 309 1.22 21.97 8.04
C HIS A 309 1.48 20.56 8.53
N ILE A 310 0.92 19.56 7.85
CA ILE A 310 1.32 18.16 7.96
C ILE A 310 2.05 17.81 6.67
N ILE A 311 3.27 17.30 6.78
CA ILE A 311 4.11 16.94 5.65
C ILE A 311 4.30 15.43 5.69
N GLU A 312 3.70 14.73 4.73
CA GLU A 312 3.81 13.28 4.58
C GLU A 312 4.79 12.97 3.45
N THR A 313 5.86 12.24 3.77
CA THR A 313 6.89 11.80 2.83
C THR A 313 6.95 10.29 2.81
N TYR A 314 6.60 9.70 1.67
CA TYR A 314 6.69 8.25 1.49
C TYR A 314 7.73 7.88 0.43
N TYR A 315 8.40 6.76 0.65
CA TYR A 315 9.52 6.31 -0.17
C TYR A 315 9.13 5.06 -0.97
N PRO A 316 8.64 5.20 -2.22
CA PRO A 316 8.34 4.03 -3.05
C PRO A 316 9.60 3.23 -3.42
N ASP A 317 10.78 3.87 -3.48
CA ASP A 317 12.09 3.24 -3.71
C ASP A 317 13.18 3.96 -2.90
N ARG A 318 14.36 3.35 -2.72
CA ARG A 318 15.49 3.93 -1.96
C ARG A 318 15.97 5.31 -2.43
N ALA A 319 15.74 5.67 -3.69
CA ALA A 319 16.19 6.92 -4.29
C ALA A 319 15.06 7.95 -4.50
N ARG A 320 13.79 7.55 -4.33
CA ARG A 320 12.63 8.39 -4.66
C ARG A 320 11.80 8.63 -3.42
N PHE A 321 11.35 9.86 -3.26
CA PHE A 321 10.39 10.23 -2.25
C PHE A 321 9.26 10.99 -2.90
N ARG A 322 8.05 10.77 -2.40
CA ARG A 322 6.88 11.56 -2.77
C ARG A 322 6.41 12.26 -1.52
N ARG A 323 6.35 13.58 -1.61
CA ARG A 323 5.95 14.45 -0.51
C ARG A 323 4.57 15.05 -0.81
N THR A 324 3.71 14.99 0.18
CA THR A 324 2.40 15.61 0.18
C THR A 324 2.32 16.54 1.38
N ILE A 325 1.86 17.77 1.15
CA ILE A 325 1.74 18.79 2.18
C ILE A 325 0.25 19.02 2.40
N TYR A 326 -0.20 18.95 3.64
CA TYR A 326 -1.57 19.26 4.06
C TYR A 326 -1.54 20.55 4.87
N VAL A 327 -2.23 21.58 4.41
CA VAL A 327 -2.31 22.89 5.08
C VAL A 327 -3.64 23.00 5.82
N CYS A 328 -3.63 23.40 7.09
CA CYS A 328 -4.85 23.57 7.88
C CYS A 328 -5.73 24.68 7.29
N ARG A 329 -7.00 24.40 6.98
CA ARG A 329 -7.96 25.39 6.46
C ARG A 329 -9.03 25.75 7.48
N GLU A 330 -9.76 24.76 7.97
CA GLU A 330 -10.80 24.93 8.98
C GLU A 330 -10.80 23.74 9.94
N GLN A 331 -11.06 23.98 11.22
CA GLN A 331 -11.14 22.97 12.26
C GLN A 331 -12.49 23.05 12.96
N ARG A 332 -13.16 21.90 13.13
CA ARG A 332 -14.34 21.75 14.01
C ARG A 332 -14.23 20.44 14.79
N ASP A 333 -14.22 20.54 16.11
CA ASP A 333 -14.06 19.40 17.03
C ASP A 333 -12.80 18.58 16.70
N SER A 334 -12.95 17.26 16.47
CA SER A 334 -11.90 16.33 16.05
C SER A 334 -11.57 16.39 14.56
N ARG A 335 -12.40 17.06 13.75
CA ARG A 335 -12.30 17.08 12.29
C ARG A 335 -11.58 18.33 11.79
N ILE A 336 -10.55 18.12 11.01
CA ILE A 336 -9.72 19.17 10.44
C ILE A 336 -9.77 19.06 8.92
N MET A 337 -10.31 20.09 8.28
CA MET A 337 -10.25 20.24 6.84
C MET A 337 -8.89 20.79 6.46
N THR A 338 -8.19 20.07 5.58
CA THR A 338 -6.86 20.42 5.11
C THR A 338 -6.83 20.58 3.60
N ALA A 339 -6.06 21.55 3.11
CA ALA A 339 -5.73 21.65 1.70
C ALA A 339 -4.52 20.76 1.41
N ARG A 340 -4.72 19.71 0.64
CA ARG A 340 -3.71 18.78 0.16
C ARG A 340 -3.04 19.37 -1.08
N LEU A 341 -1.72 19.50 -0.99
CA LEU A 341 -0.81 19.95 -2.04
C LEU A 341 0.22 18.84 -2.28
N THR A 342 0.19 18.21 -3.44
CA THR A 342 1.26 17.30 -3.87
C THR A 342 2.42 18.10 -4.45
N VAL A 343 3.66 17.61 -4.32
CA VAL A 343 4.85 18.27 -4.91
C VAL A 343 4.72 18.42 -6.43
N ASP A 344 4.05 17.47 -7.09
CA ASP A 344 3.79 17.54 -8.54
C ASP A 344 2.68 18.55 -8.90
N GLY A 345 1.98 19.12 -7.91
CA GLY A 345 1.44 20.48 -8.00
C GLY A 345 0.28 20.73 -8.95
N CYS A 346 -0.64 19.77 -9.13
CA CYS A 346 -1.72 19.96 -10.09
C CYS A 346 -2.95 20.72 -9.60
N GLN A 347 -3.39 20.45 -8.38
CA GLN A 347 -4.65 20.95 -7.88
C GLN A 347 -4.61 21.02 -6.36
N LYS A 348 -5.23 22.07 -5.80
CA LYS A 348 -5.60 22.08 -4.39
C LYS A 348 -6.79 21.15 -4.22
N ASP A 349 -6.57 20.06 -3.51
CA ASP A 349 -7.66 19.21 -3.05
C ASP A 349 -7.91 19.54 -1.58
N TYR A 350 -9.14 19.37 -1.12
CA TYR A 350 -9.49 19.43 0.28
C TYR A 350 -9.75 18.03 0.80
N VAL A 351 -9.12 17.70 1.90
CA VAL A 351 -9.20 16.40 2.57
C VAL A 351 -9.56 16.65 4.02
N CYS A 352 -10.55 15.92 4.53
CA CYS A 352 -10.85 15.91 5.95
C CYS A 352 -10.01 14.87 6.69
N PHE A 353 -9.36 15.29 7.77
CA PHE A 353 -8.81 14.41 8.79
C PHE A 353 -9.72 14.38 10.00
N ASP A 354 -9.96 13.21 10.57
CA ASP A 354 -10.62 13.06 11.87
C ASP A 354 -9.59 12.48 12.85
N PHE A 355 -9.14 13.29 13.80
CA PHE A 355 -8.07 12.92 14.74
C PHE A 355 -8.63 12.53 16.10
N ILE A 356 -8.18 11.40 16.62
CA ILE A 356 -8.48 10.91 17.96
C ILE A 356 -7.15 10.64 18.67
N PRO A 357 -6.67 11.57 19.53
CA PRO A 357 -5.51 11.30 20.36
C PRO A 357 -5.82 10.16 21.32
N ARG A 358 -4.96 9.14 21.36
CA ARG A 358 -5.08 8.02 22.29
C ARG A 358 -4.06 8.10 23.41
N HIS A 359 -2.82 8.38 23.07
CA HIS A 359 -1.71 8.51 24.01
C HIS A 359 -0.70 9.55 23.49
N HIS A 360 0.22 10.00 24.34
CA HIS A 360 1.32 10.92 23.97
C HIS A 360 2.12 10.50 22.72
N ASN A 361 2.33 9.20 22.49
CA ASN A 361 3.08 8.68 21.34
C ASN A 361 2.19 8.06 20.24
N VAL A 362 0.86 8.10 20.41
CA VAL A 362 -0.09 7.43 19.52
C VAL A 362 -1.26 8.34 19.20
N ILE A 363 -1.32 8.78 17.95
CA ILE A 363 -2.46 9.50 17.40
C ILE A 363 -3.16 8.60 16.42
N ARG A 364 -4.47 8.47 16.57
CA ARG A 364 -5.31 7.72 15.65
C ARG A 364 -6.03 8.68 14.73
N TYR A 365 -6.16 8.33 13.46
CA TYR A 365 -6.82 9.21 12.52
C TYR A 365 -7.60 8.47 11.43
N ARG A 366 -8.54 9.19 10.82
CA ARG A 366 -9.16 8.81 9.55
C ARG A 366 -8.95 9.89 8.53
N LYS A 367 -8.90 9.46 7.27
CA LYS A 367 -8.72 10.33 6.12
C LYS A 367 -9.89 10.17 5.16
N GLY A 368 -10.56 11.28 4.88
CA GLY A 368 -11.62 11.35 3.88
C GLY A 368 -11.08 11.32 2.45
N MET A 369 -11.98 11.15 1.49
CA MET A 369 -11.67 11.32 0.07
C MET A 369 -11.30 12.78 -0.23
N ALA A 370 -10.41 12.95 -1.21
CA ALA A 370 -10.00 14.26 -1.70
C ALA A 370 -11.10 14.86 -2.58
N VAL A 371 -11.52 16.09 -2.27
CA VAL A 371 -12.59 16.82 -2.96
C VAL A 371 -12.12 18.22 -3.31
N ILE A 372 -12.57 18.76 -4.44
CA ILE A 372 -12.08 20.05 -4.97
C ILE A 372 -12.79 21.25 -4.31
N LYS A 373 -14.02 21.05 -3.83
CA LYS A 373 -14.86 22.11 -3.27
C LYS A 373 -14.35 22.53 -1.89
N ASP A 374 -14.08 23.82 -1.71
CA ASP A 374 -13.73 24.43 -0.42
C ASP A 374 -15.00 24.63 0.43
N ASP A 375 -15.55 23.54 0.95
CA ASP A 375 -16.73 23.56 1.84
C ASP A 375 -16.61 22.48 2.91
N PHE A 376 -16.43 22.91 4.16
CA PHE A 376 -16.26 22.02 5.31
C PHE A 376 -17.36 20.97 5.42
N SER A 377 -18.62 21.36 5.19
CA SER A 377 -19.77 20.46 5.34
C SER A 377 -19.75 19.30 4.34
N THR A 378 -19.26 19.58 3.13
CA THR A 378 -19.16 18.60 2.04
C THR A 378 -17.93 17.70 2.24
N VAL A 379 -16.78 18.31 2.56
CA VAL A 379 -15.48 17.62 2.68
C VAL A 379 -15.39 16.75 3.94
N CYS A 380 -15.88 17.25 5.07
CA CYS A 380 -15.87 16.57 6.36
C CYS A 380 -17.17 15.84 6.71
N SER A 381 -17.98 15.52 5.69
CA SER A 381 -19.16 14.68 5.87
C SER A 381 -18.75 13.22 6.10
N TRP A 382 -19.53 12.49 6.90
CA TRP A 382 -19.25 11.08 7.20
C TRP A 382 -19.24 10.18 5.94
N VAL A 383 -19.92 10.60 4.87
CA VAL A 383 -19.98 9.87 3.59
C VAL A 383 -18.65 9.93 2.83
N GLN A 384 -17.82 10.95 3.08
CA GLN A 384 -16.53 11.08 2.42
C GLN A 384 -15.45 10.15 2.99
N PHE A 385 -15.70 9.53 4.16
CA PHE A 385 -14.81 8.52 4.70
C PHE A 385 -15.16 7.16 4.09
N PRO A 386 -14.22 6.51 3.38
CA PRO A 386 -14.50 5.26 2.70
C PRO A 386 -14.78 4.15 3.74
N ASN A 387 -16.04 3.70 3.82
CA ASN A 387 -16.44 2.54 4.61
C ASN A 387 -16.01 1.24 3.92
N ARG A 388 -14.74 0.88 4.06
CA ARG A 388 -14.27 -0.47 3.68
C ARG A 388 -14.47 -1.41 4.87
N GLU A 389 -15.56 -2.17 4.81
CA GLU A 389 -16.02 -3.28 5.68
C GLU A 389 -16.10 -3.07 7.21
N GLU A 390 -15.39 -2.13 7.83
CA GLU A 390 -15.55 -1.73 9.22
C GLU A 390 -14.84 -0.38 9.35
N TRP A 391 -15.20 0.45 10.33
CA TRP A 391 -14.65 1.81 10.42
C TRP A 391 -13.18 1.81 10.92
N ARG A 392 -12.25 1.32 10.10
CA ARG A 392 -10.82 1.23 10.39
C ARG A 392 -10.21 2.63 10.52
N TYR A 393 -9.32 2.79 11.47
CA TYR A 393 -8.49 3.97 11.61
C TYR A 393 -7.04 3.59 11.39
N ASP A 394 -6.27 4.56 10.92
CA ASP A 394 -4.82 4.44 10.79
C ASP A 394 -4.14 5.12 12.00
N LEU A 395 -2.86 4.81 12.21
CA LEU A 395 -2.09 5.29 13.35
C LEU A 395 -0.91 6.15 12.89
N PHE A 396 -0.71 7.26 13.58
CA PHE A 396 0.54 7.98 13.65
C PHE A 396 1.24 7.59 14.95
N LEU A 397 2.40 6.94 14.79
CA LEU A 397 3.28 6.55 15.89
C LEU A 397 4.44 7.53 15.95
N ASN A 398 4.80 8.01 17.13
CA ASN A 398 5.92 8.94 17.28
C ASN A 398 7.20 8.27 16.76
N ALA A 399 7.93 8.92 15.85
CA ALA A 399 9.14 8.36 15.22
C ALA A 399 10.26 8.06 16.24
N LYS A 400 10.28 8.82 17.34
CA LYS A 400 11.18 8.63 18.48
C LYS A 400 10.34 8.56 19.75
N PRO A 401 9.71 7.40 20.02
CA PRO A 401 8.76 7.28 21.10
C PRO A 401 9.45 7.38 22.45
N THR A 402 8.79 8.05 23.40
CA THR A 402 9.21 8.05 24.80
C THR A 402 8.63 6.83 25.51
N PRO A 403 9.43 6.00 26.20
CA PRO A 403 8.90 4.83 26.89
C PRO A 403 7.92 5.21 28.00
N VAL A 404 6.77 4.56 28.01
CA VAL A 404 5.70 4.71 29.00
C VAL A 404 5.61 3.44 29.83
N ARG A 405 5.00 3.52 31.02
CA ARG A 405 4.80 2.34 31.86
C ARG A 405 3.98 1.30 31.08
N CYS A 406 4.41 0.05 31.10
CA CYS A 406 3.70 -1.03 30.44
C CYS A 406 2.39 -1.34 31.18
N PRO A 407 1.27 -1.52 30.46
CA PRO A 407 -0.02 -1.83 31.07
C PRO A 407 -0.08 -3.25 31.63
N VAL A 408 0.85 -4.13 31.24
CA VAL A 408 1.02 -5.46 31.82
C VAL A 408 2.43 -5.50 32.39
N ALA A 409 2.55 -5.55 33.71
CA ALA A 409 3.83 -5.72 34.38
C ALA A 409 3.79 -6.83 35.43
N GLY A 410 4.97 -7.43 35.68
CA GLY A 410 5.12 -8.64 36.47
C GLY A 410 6.00 -9.67 35.76
N LYS A 411 6.05 -10.89 36.32
CA LYS A 411 6.86 -11.99 35.80
C LYS A 411 5.98 -13.20 35.50
N PHE A 412 5.92 -13.59 34.24
CA PHE A 412 4.97 -14.56 33.73
C PHE A 412 5.65 -15.66 32.91
N ASN A 413 5.20 -16.90 33.12
CA ASN A 413 5.55 -18.04 32.31
C ASN A 413 4.48 -18.17 31.24
N PHE A 414 4.87 -18.27 29.97
CA PHE A 414 3.93 -18.19 28.86
C PHE A 414 3.94 -19.42 27.96
N THR A 415 2.77 -19.83 27.51
CA THR A 415 2.65 -20.74 26.38
C THR A 415 2.31 -19.95 25.13
N GLN A 416 2.91 -20.32 24.00
CA GLN A 416 2.74 -19.59 22.74
C GLN A 416 2.13 -20.47 21.65
N LYS A 417 1.27 -19.87 20.82
CA LYS A 417 0.67 -20.49 19.63
C LYS A 417 0.72 -19.47 18.49
N GLY A 418 1.10 -19.87 17.28
CA GLY A 418 1.22 -18.93 16.17
C GLY A 418 2.02 -19.44 14.99
N GLU A 419 2.00 -18.68 13.91
CA GLU A 419 2.76 -18.95 12.70
C GLU A 419 4.26 -18.65 12.87
N SER A 420 4.59 -17.64 13.68
CA SER A 420 5.98 -17.26 13.96
C SER A 420 6.22 -17.07 15.46
N PRO A 421 6.27 -18.16 16.25
CA PRO A 421 6.53 -18.11 17.70
C PRO A 421 7.90 -17.48 18.01
N PHE A 422 8.01 -16.90 19.21
CA PHE A 422 9.27 -16.44 19.77
C PHE A 422 10.26 -17.59 19.89
N LYS A 423 11.49 -17.35 19.47
CA LYS A 423 12.59 -18.30 19.48
C LYS A 423 13.80 -17.66 20.12
N THR A 424 14.66 -18.48 20.71
CA THR A 424 15.91 -18.02 21.31
C THR A 424 16.79 -17.32 20.27
N ARG A 425 17.22 -16.10 20.57
CA ARG A 425 18.07 -15.26 19.71
C ARG A 425 19.40 -15.03 20.42
N ILE A 426 20.50 -15.32 19.74
CA ILE A 426 21.83 -14.94 20.23
C ILE A 426 22.13 -13.54 19.69
N LEU A 427 21.91 -12.53 20.52
CA LEU A 427 22.27 -11.13 20.22
C LEU A 427 23.78 -11.02 20.00
N GLY A 428 24.21 -10.40 18.89
CA GLY A 428 25.63 -10.16 18.59
C GLY A 428 26.40 -11.30 17.91
N GLY A 429 25.72 -12.39 17.51
CA GLY A 429 26.35 -13.53 16.83
C GLY A 429 27.04 -14.51 17.79
N VAL A 430 27.85 -15.43 17.26
CA VAL A 430 28.57 -16.41 18.09
C VAL A 430 29.61 -15.67 18.92
N THR A 431 29.49 -15.69 20.24
CA THR A 431 30.41 -15.01 21.14
C THR A 431 31.85 -15.48 20.90
N LEU A 432 32.82 -14.57 20.92
CA LEU A 432 34.26 -14.86 20.72
C LEU A 432 34.83 -15.83 21.78
N SER A 433 34.12 -16.01 22.88
CA SER A 433 34.45 -16.96 23.95
C SER A 433 33.29 -17.93 24.12
N PRO A 434 33.55 -19.25 24.24
CA PRO A 434 32.51 -20.21 24.56
C PRO A 434 31.88 -19.84 25.91
N ARG A 435 30.56 -19.69 25.94
CA ARG A 435 29.84 -19.57 27.21
C ARG A 435 30.17 -20.82 28.05
N PRO A 436 30.37 -20.69 29.38
CA PRO A 436 30.52 -21.85 30.23
C PRO A 436 29.35 -22.82 29.99
N ASP A 437 29.61 -24.13 29.98
CA ASP A 437 28.55 -25.15 29.85
C ASP A 437 27.67 -25.12 31.12
N ILE A 438 26.69 -24.23 31.12
CA ILE A 438 25.73 -24.05 32.20
C ILE A 438 24.62 -25.08 31.98
N ARG A 439 24.63 -26.12 32.82
CA ARG A 439 23.56 -27.13 32.83
C ARG A 439 22.33 -26.57 33.55
N CYS A 440 21.35 -26.14 32.78
CA CYS A 440 20.05 -25.80 33.34
C CYS A 440 19.25 -27.06 33.71
N LYS A 441 18.69 -27.12 34.91
CA LYS A 441 17.83 -28.22 35.38
C LYS A 441 16.38 -28.05 34.93
N GLN A 442 15.92 -26.80 34.85
CA GLN A 442 14.55 -26.46 34.50
C GLN A 442 14.52 -25.23 33.60
N ASN A 443 13.96 -25.42 32.42
CA ASN A 443 13.78 -24.41 31.39
C ASN A 443 12.31 -24.03 31.34
N ILE A 444 12.04 -22.72 31.34
CA ILE A 444 10.69 -22.15 31.21
C ILE A 444 10.74 -20.99 30.21
N SER A 445 9.61 -20.58 29.69
CA SER A 445 9.50 -19.28 29.00
C SER A 445 9.33 -18.17 30.05
N ASP A 446 9.93 -17.01 29.80
CA ASP A 446 9.82 -15.86 30.70
C ASP A 446 9.35 -14.62 29.94
N PHE A 447 8.27 -14.02 30.41
CA PHE A 447 7.84 -12.68 30.05
C PHE A 447 7.96 -11.83 31.31
N SER A 448 8.86 -10.85 31.29
CA SER A 448 9.16 -10.06 32.48
C SER A 448 9.17 -8.57 32.20
N VAL A 449 8.54 -7.82 33.10
CA VAL A 449 8.51 -6.35 33.14
C VAL A 449 8.83 -5.93 34.57
N CYS A 450 10.12 -6.05 34.91
CA CYS A 450 10.60 -5.91 36.28
C CYS A 450 11.52 -4.70 36.47
N ASP A 451 11.64 -3.84 35.46
CA ASP A 451 12.40 -2.60 35.58
C ASP A 451 11.75 -1.67 36.63
N THR A 452 12.56 -0.82 37.26
CA THR A 452 12.15 0.14 38.29
C THR A 452 10.95 1.01 37.87
N ASP A 453 10.94 1.42 36.60
CA ASP A 453 9.87 2.22 36.00
C ASP A 453 8.84 1.38 35.21
N GLN A 454 9.06 0.06 35.08
CA GLN A 454 8.21 -0.88 34.32
C GLN A 454 7.93 -0.43 32.87
N LYS A 455 8.90 0.18 32.19
CA LYS A 455 8.77 0.73 30.83
C LYS A 455 9.21 -0.22 29.72
N GLU A 456 9.97 -1.24 30.08
CA GLU A 456 10.56 -2.20 29.15
C GLU A 456 10.05 -3.61 29.45
N MET A 457 9.61 -4.31 28.40
CA MET A 457 9.27 -5.72 28.44
C MET A 457 10.41 -6.56 27.87
N ALA A 458 10.73 -7.63 28.58
CA ALA A 458 11.67 -8.67 28.18
C ALA A 458 10.91 -9.96 27.90
N ILE A 459 11.21 -10.61 26.77
CA ILE A 459 10.64 -11.89 26.39
C ILE A 459 11.78 -12.86 26.11
N ASP A 460 11.77 -13.98 26.83
CA ASP A 460 12.67 -15.11 26.66
C ASP A 460 11.88 -16.37 26.34
N ALA A 461 12.18 -16.98 25.18
CA ALA A 461 11.54 -18.23 24.79
C ALA A 461 12.02 -19.41 25.65
N ASN A 462 13.25 -19.33 26.16
CA ASN A 462 13.87 -20.39 26.95
C ASN A 462 14.79 -19.79 28.04
N TYR A 463 14.19 -19.46 29.17
CA TYR A 463 14.85 -18.97 30.37
C TYR A 463 15.21 -20.12 31.33
N CYS A 464 16.43 -20.06 31.88
CA CYS A 464 16.88 -21.03 32.86
C CYS A 464 16.43 -20.63 34.28
N LEU A 465 15.48 -21.37 34.86
CA LEU A 465 14.98 -21.11 36.22
C LEU A 465 15.94 -21.58 37.32
N SER A 466 16.99 -22.32 36.97
CA SER A 466 17.86 -22.98 37.95
C SER A 466 18.68 -21.97 38.75
N VAL A 467 18.81 -22.25 40.05
CA VAL A 467 19.64 -21.48 40.98
C VAL A 467 20.81 -22.32 41.50
N ASP A 468 21.92 -21.66 41.83
CA ASP A 468 23.07 -22.26 42.49
C ASP A 468 22.78 -22.51 43.99
N HIS A 469 23.68 -23.19 44.70
CA HIS A 469 23.60 -23.46 46.14
C HIS A 469 23.44 -22.21 47.01
N LEU A 470 23.84 -21.03 46.51
CA LEU A 470 23.65 -19.73 47.15
C LEU A 470 22.34 -19.02 46.78
N GLY A 471 21.46 -19.66 46.00
CA GLY A 471 20.20 -19.08 45.54
C GLY A 471 20.35 -18.02 44.44
N ARG A 472 21.54 -17.92 43.80
CA ARG A 472 21.79 -17.02 42.67
C ARG A 472 21.40 -17.70 41.36
N PRO A 473 20.89 -16.99 40.34
CA PRO A 473 20.63 -17.58 39.03
C PRO A 473 21.94 -18.15 38.46
N VAL A 474 21.88 -19.38 37.93
CA VAL A 474 23.06 -20.05 37.34
C VAL A 474 23.46 -19.38 36.02
N ASP A 475 22.48 -18.90 35.27
CA ASP A 475 22.69 -18.15 34.03
C ASP A 475 22.69 -16.65 34.29
N ILE A 476 23.88 -16.09 34.47
CA ILE A 476 24.11 -14.65 34.67
C ILE A 476 24.53 -13.93 33.38
N TYR A 477 24.71 -14.67 32.28
CA TYR A 477 25.26 -14.15 31.03
C TYR A 477 24.24 -14.11 29.89
N SER A 478 23.03 -14.68 30.10
CA SER A 478 21.96 -14.56 29.12
C SER A 478 21.28 -13.21 29.25
N ASP A 479 21.40 -12.43 28.18
CA ASP A 479 20.48 -11.34 27.89
C ASP A 479 19.15 -11.92 27.36
N PRO A 480 18.03 -11.22 27.56
CA PRO A 480 16.76 -11.65 27.04
C PRO A 480 16.72 -11.57 25.51
N ASP A 481 16.01 -12.51 24.89
CA ASP A 481 15.92 -12.69 23.44
C ASP A 481 15.32 -11.46 22.73
N TYR A 482 14.32 -10.84 23.36
CA TYR A 482 13.62 -9.67 22.85
C TYR A 482 13.48 -8.63 23.98
N ARG A 483 13.81 -7.38 23.68
CA ARG A 483 13.57 -6.23 24.56
C ARG A 483 12.73 -5.21 23.80
N MET A 484 11.54 -4.92 24.30
CA MET A 484 10.63 -3.95 23.66
C MET A 484 10.23 -2.88 24.68
N LYS A 485 10.19 -1.63 24.25
CA LYS A 485 9.70 -0.51 25.05
C LYS A 485 8.20 -0.37 24.85
N CYS A 486 7.44 -0.18 25.92
CA CYS A 486 6.03 0.18 25.83
C CYS A 486 5.93 1.66 25.43
N ILE A 487 5.16 1.99 24.39
CA ILE A 487 5.06 3.37 23.88
C ILE A 487 3.69 4.01 24.08
N GLY A 488 2.64 3.19 24.17
CA GLY A 488 1.28 3.66 24.42
C GLY A 488 0.28 2.52 24.41
N TYR A 489 -0.79 2.68 25.18
CA TYR A 489 -1.90 1.73 25.26
C TYR A 489 -3.22 2.48 25.35
N TRP A 490 -4.32 1.83 24.94
CA TRP A 490 -5.67 2.36 25.06
C TRP A 490 -6.71 1.25 24.94
N GLN A 491 -7.92 1.50 25.46
CA GLN A 491 -9.07 0.63 25.29
C GLN A 491 -10.01 1.15 24.22
N GLU A 492 -10.57 0.23 23.42
CA GLU A 492 -11.62 0.53 22.47
C GLU A 492 -12.47 -0.71 22.18
N ASN A 493 -13.80 -0.53 22.15
CA ASN A 493 -14.75 -1.62 21.91
C ASN A 493 -14.51 -2.83 22.84
N LEU A 494 -14.18 -2.56 24.11
CA LEU A 494 -13.82 -3.57 25.13
C LEU A 494 -12.54 -4.38 24.85
N LYS A 495 -11.74 -3.96 23.87
CA LYS A 495 -10.41 -4.51 23.58
C LYS A 495 -9.33 -3.53 24.03
N SER A 496 -8.31 -4.04 24.70
CA SER A 496 -7.15 -3.25 25.12
C SER A 496 -6.00 -3.45 24.15
N TYR A 497 -5.46 -2.35 23.67
CA TYR A 497 -4.38 -2.30 22.68
C TYR A 497 -3.12 -1.76 23.34
N LEU A 498 -1.98 -2.35 23.00
CA LEU A 498 -0.65 -1.91 23.41
C LEU A 498 0.25 -1.84 22.18
N VAL A 499 0.95 -0.73 22.00
CA VAL A 499 2.00 -0.61 20.99
C VAL A 499 3.35 -0.65 21.68
N THR A 500 4.25 -1.47 21.14
CA THR A 500 5.62 -1.61 21.60
C THR A 500 6.60 -1.22 20.51
N TYR A 501 7.82 -0.88 20.91
CA TYR A 501 8.90 -0.48 20.03
C TYR A 501 10.16 -1.30 20.35
N ASP A 502 10.64 -2.04 19.35
CA ASP A 502 11.84 -2.86 19.36
C ASP A 502 12.90 -2.22 18.44
N ASP A 503 14.02 -1.80 19.04
CA ASP A 503 15.13 -1.18 18.32
C ASP A 503 15.84 -2.14 17.34
N LEU A 504 15.71 -3.45 17.56
CA LEU A 504 16.39 -4.50 16.79
C LEU A 504 15.52 -5.10 15.68
N ASP A 505 14.22 -4.82 15.63
CA ASP A 505 13.34 -5.33 14.58
C ASP A 505 13.65 -4.63 13.24
N PRO A 506 14.11 -5.36 12.20
CA PRO A 506 14.52 -4.75 10.94
C PRO A 506 13.37 -4.30 10.06
N LEU A 507 12.12 -4.66 10.38
CA LEU A 507 10.96 -4.39 9.52
C LEU A 507 10.27 -3.06 9.88
N SER A 508 9.41 -3.07 10.89
CA SER A 508 8.61 -1.90 11.28
C SER A 508 9.09 -1.24 12.57
N LYS A 509 9.93 -1.92 13.38
CA LYS A 509 10.28 -1.56 14.78
C LYS A 509 9.11 -1.49 15.76
N TYR A 510 7.91 -1.14 15.30
CA TYR A 510 6.69 -1.12 16.08
C TYR A 510 5.93 -2.43 15.95
N ARG A 511 5.35 -2.89 17.05
CA ARG A 511 4.44 -4.04 17.13
C ARG A 511 3.19 -3.65 17.90
N CYS A 512 2.04 -4.00 17.35
CA CYS A 512 0.77 -3.85 18.05
C CYS A 512 0.41 -5.15 18.78
N TRP A 513 -0.18 -5.02 19.95
CA TRP A 513 -0.60 -6.11 20.82
C TRP A 513 -2.05 -5.89 21.26
N VAL A 514 -2.81 -6.96 21.33
CA VAL A 514 -4.13 -6.99 21.98
C VAL A 514 -3.97 -7.78 23.27
N TYR A 515 -4.41 -7.23 24.40
CA TYR A 515 -4.23 -7.89 25.70
C TYR A 515 -5.51 -7.86 26.53
N GLN A 516 -5.66 -8.84 27.41
CA GLN A 516 -6.76 -8.93 28.34
C GLN A 516 -6.35 -9.77 29.55
N ARG A 517 -6.85 -9.38 30.74
CA ARG A 517 -6.73 -10.19 31.95
C ARG A 517 -7.81 -11.27 31.96
N ALA A 518 -7.39 -12.54 32.05
CA ALA A 518 -8.31 -13.68 32.13
C ALA A 518 -8.64 -14.02 33.59
N ASP A 519 -7.63 -14.06 34.46
CA ASP A 519 -7.76 -14.31 35.89
C ASP A 519 -6.86 -13.35 36.69
N LEU A 520 -6.87 -13.44 38.03
CA LEU A 520 -5.99 -12.63 38.88
C LEU A 520 -4.50 -12.79 38.49
N ASN A 521 -4.07 -14.01 38.18
CA ASN A 521 -2.66 -14.34 37.92
C ASN A 521 -2.42 -14.78 36.46
N ARG A 522 -3.37 -14.52 35.55
CA ARG A 522 -3.32 -14.97 34.16
C ARG A 522 -3.70 -13.87 33.19
N VAL A 523 -2.84 -13.64 32.20
CA VAL A 523 -3.00 -12.61 31.17
C VAL A 523 -2.83 -13.22 29.78
N LEU A 524 -3.71 -12.85 28.86
CA LEU A 524 -3.67 -13.26 27.47
C LEU A 524 -3.21 -12.08 26.60
N MET A 525 -2.31 -12.34 25.65
CA MET A 525 -1.81 -11.33 24.73
C MET A 525 -1.68 -11.90 23.31
N SER A 526 -2.02 -11.11 22.29
CA SER A 526 -1.78 -11.46 20.89
C SER A 526 -0.95 -10.38 20.21
N GLN A 527 0.12 -10.77 19.51
CA GLN A 527 0.98 -9.88 18.74
C GLN A 527 0.52 -9.81 17.28
N ALA A 528 0.43 -8.59 16.74
CA ALA A 528 0.09 -8.33 15.35
C ALA A 528 1.27 -8.54 14.38
N THR A 529 0.94 -8.68 13.10
CA THR A 529 1.92 -8.81 12.00
C THR A 529 2.80 -7.58 11.78
N GLY A 530 2.34 -6.39 12.16
CA GLY A 530 3.06 -5.14 12.00
C GLY A 530 2.79 -4.12 13.10
N ALA A 531 2.93 -2.84 12.75
CA ALA A 531 2.78 -1.70 13.65
C ALA A 531 1.32 -1.38 14.05
N PHE A 532 0.34 -1.98 13.38
CA PHE A 532 -1.08 -1.78 13.65
C PHE A 532 -1.77 -3.11 13.97
N CYS A 533 -2.82 -3.07 14.80
CA CYS A 533 -3.67 -4.21 15.07
C CYS A 533 -4.84 -4.24 14.09
N ASP A 534 -5.18 -5.43 13.58
CA ASP A 534 -6.39 -5.60 12.78
C ASP A 534 -7.63 -5.52 13.67
N VAL A 535 -8.78 -5.16 13.08
CA VAL A 535 -10.05 -5.07 13.81
C VAL A 535 -10.52 -6.47 14.24
N ARG A 536 -10.22 -7.48 13.41
CA ARG A 536 -10.55 -8.90 13.67
C ARG A 536 -9.63 -9.55 14.70
N GLN A 537 -8.52 -8.93 15.05
CA GLN A 537 -7.58 -9.49 16.01
C GLN A 537 -8.19 -9.50 17.41
N ASP A 538 -8.06 -10.65 18.08
CA ASP A 538 -8.43 -10.88 19.48
C ASP A 538 -7.21 -11.41 20.27
N VAL A 539 -7.35 -11.48 21.60
CA VAL A 539 -6.26 -11.96 22.49
C VAL A 539 -5.83 -13.41 22.25
N THR A 540 -6.69 -14.22 21.62
CA THR A 540 -6.40 -15.61 21.25
C THR A 540 -5.96 -15.76 19.79
N SER A 541 -6.00 -14.69 18.99
CA SER A 541 -5.65 -14.72 17.57
C SER A 541 -4.17 -15.02 17.37
N TRP A 542 -3.89 -15.93 16.44
CA TRP A 542 -2.54 -16.48 16.21
C TRP A 542 -2.15 -16.61 14.73
N ASN A 543 -3.06 -16.28 13.79
CA ASN A 543 -2.88 -16.43 12.34
C ASN A 543 -2.87 -15.09 11.59
N TYR A 544 -2.17 -15.04 10.45
CA TYR A 544 -2.11 -13.84 9.61
C TYR A 544 -3.49 -13.45 9.06
N THR A 545 -4.41 -14.42 8.91
CA THR A 545 -5.78 -14.18 8.41
C THR A 545 -6.59 -13.28 9.33
N GLU A 546 -6.25 -13.27 10.61
CA GLU A 546 -6.85 -12.43 11.65
C GLU A 546 -5.95 -11.21 11.98
N GLY A 547 -4.84 -11.03 11.25
CA GLY A 547 -3.85 -9.97 11.47
C GLY A 547 -2.83 -10.23 12.57
N ALA A 548 -2.87 -11.40 13.22
CA ALA A 548 -1.99 -11.81 14.30
C ALA A 548 -0.83 -12.70 13.83
N VAL A 549 0.19 -12.85 14.67
CA VAL A 549 1.35 -13.73 14.42
C VAL A 549 1.55 -14.75 15.54
N VAL A 550 1.35 -14.31 16.79
CA VAL A 550 1.53 -15.13 18.00
C VAL A 550 0.51 -14.73 19.05
N ALA A 551 -0.13 -15.72 19.65
CA ALA A 551 -0.87 -15.59 20.90
C ALA A 551 -0.04 -16.16 22.06
N LEU A 552 -0.03 -15.45 23.19
CA LEU A 552 0.61 -15.77 24.45
C LEU A 552 -0.46 -15.97 25.53
N ASP A 553 -0.36 -17.08 26.24
CA ASP A 553 -1.15 -17.37 27.44
C ASP A 553 -0.19 -17.42 28.63
N MET A 554 -0.25 -16.38 29.46
CA MET A 554 0.76 -16.05 30.45
C MET A 554 0.22 -16.24 31.86
N VAL A 555 0.97 -16.96 32.69
CA VAL A 555 0.64 -17.24 34.10
C VAL A 555 1.77 -16.73 34.98
N GLU A 556 1.43 -15.95 36.01
CA GLU A 556 2.39 -15.37 36.95
C GLU A 556 3.17 -16.47 37.68
N TYR A 557 4.48 -16.26 37.88
CA TYR A 557 5.32 -17.19 38.64
C TYR A 557 6.39 -16.50 39.52
N GLU A 558 6.11 -15.30 40.04
CA GLU A 558 7.06 -14.56 40.88
C GLU A 558 7.57 -15.39 42.09
N ARG A 559 8.89 -15.39 42.30
CA ARG A 559 9.53 -16.01 43.48
C ARG A 559 9.66 -14.97 44.60
N GLU A 560 9.73 -15.41 45.86
CA GLU A 560 9.88 -14.52 47.03
C GLU A 560 11.05 -13.51 46.96
N ARG A 561 12.08 -13.78 46.16
CA ARG A 561 13.25 -12.90 45.96
C ARG A 561 13.25 -12.13 44.64
N ASP A 562 12.34 -12.45 43.73
CA ASP A 562 12.18 -11.66 42.53
C ASP A 562 11.45 -10.36 42.95
N GLN A 563 11.98 -9.20 42.59
CA GLN A 563 11.39 -7.89 42.92
C GLN A 563 10.65 -7.37 41.69
N CYS A 564 9.46 -7.90 41.40
CA CYS A 564 8.75 -7.62 40.16
C CYS A 564 7.24 -7.41 40.41
N PRO A 565 6.84 -6.24 40.96
CA PRO A 565 5.47 -6.02 41.36
C PRO A 565 4.51 -6.09 40.17
N MET A 566 3.42 -6.84 40.34
CA MET A 566 2.38 -6.91 39.32
C MET A 566 1.71 -5.55 39.10
N HIS A 567 1.46 -5.23 37.83
CA HIS A 567 0.66 -4.09 37.41
C HIS A 567 -0.21 -4.49 36.22
N PHE A 568 -1.48 -4.08 36.25
CA PHE A 568 -2.40 -4.29 35.14
C PHE A 568 -3.26 -3.04 34.95
N ASP A 569 -3.26 -2.50 33.73
CA ASP A 569 -4.09 -1.37 33.29
C ASP A 569 -4.80 -1.76 31.98
N ASP A 570 -6.13 -1.67 31.95
CA ASP A 570 -6.93 -2.02 30.78
C ASP A 570 -6.97 -0.90 29.72
N GLY A 571 -6.46 0.29 30.03
CA GLY A 571 -6.35 1.41 29.11
C GLY A 571 -7.63 2.21 28.94
N GLU A 572 -8.60 2.13 29.87
CA GLU A 572 -9.83 2.94 29.83
C GLU A 572 -9.49 4.44 29.87
N ASN A 573 -8.51 4.84 30.69
CA ASN A 573 -7.98 6.20 30.73
C ASN A 573 -6.45 6.23 30.76
N PRO A 574 -5.79 6.29 29.59
CA PRO A 574 -4.32 6.24 29.50
C PRO A 574 -3.61 7.50 30.01
N TRP A 575 -4.35 8.56 30.35
CA TRP A 575 -3.78 9.83 30.83
C TRP A 575 -3.74 9.95 32.35
N GLN A 576 -4.34 8.99 33.07
CA GLN A 576 -4.28 8.98 34.54
C GLN A 576 -2.95 8.37 34.98
N GLU A 577 -2.12 9.18 35.65
CA GLU A 577 -0.95 8.68 36.35
C GLU A 577 -1.40 7.94 37.61
N GLY A 578 -1.43 6.61 37.56
CA GLY A 578 -1.60 5.80 38.76
C GLY A 578 -0.34 5.87 39.62
N GLU A 579 -0.37 6.66 40.70
CA GLU A 579 0.69 6.62 41.71
C GLU A 579 0.83 5.20 42.29
N ASN A 580 2.08 4.75 42.49
CA ASN A 580 2.41 3.48 43.11
C ASN A 580 2.05 3.47 44.60
N TYR A 581 0.76 3.36 44.93
CA TYR A 581 0.37 3.07 46.30
C TYR A 581 0.68 1.61 46.60
N ILE A 582 1.81 1.37 47.28
CA ILE A 582 2.00 0.10 48.00
C ILE A 582 0.97 0.10 49.12
N THR A 583 -0.15 -0.60 48.92
CA THR A 583 -1.10 -0.91 50.00
C THR A 583 -0.45 -1.92 50.93
N VAL A 584 0.37 -1.44 51.86
CA VAL A 584 0.84 -2.24 52.98
C VAL A 584 -0.37 -2.55 53.83
N PHE A 585 -0.91 -3.77 53.74
CA PHE A 585 -1.92 -4.24 54.68
C PHE A 585 -1.31 -4.30 56.08
N PRO A 586 -1.75 -3.48 57.04
CA PRO A 586 -1.26 -3.60 58.40
C PRO A 586 -1.89 -4.86 59.00
N TRP A 587 -1.10 -5.93 59.11
CA TRP A 587 -1.47 -7.11 59.88
C TRP A 587 -1.48 -6.76 61.37
N LEU A 588 -2.60 -6.22 61.86
CA LEU A 588 -2.85 -5.99 63.28
C LEU A 588 -3.30 -7.29 63.95
N ILE A 589 -2.39 -8.25 64.07
CA ILE A 589 -2.55 -9.39 64.98
C ILE A 589 -1.29 -9.43 65.85
N TYR A 590 -1.46 -9.08 67.13
CA TYR A 590 -0.44 -8.97 68.20
C TYR A 590 0.41 -7.70 68.27
N ARG A 591 -0.20 -6.59 68.66
CA ARG A 591 0.40 -5.70 69.68
C ARG A 591 -0.63 -5.36 70.74
N SER A 592 -0.53 -6.05 71.86
CA SER A 592 -1.10 -5.64 73.15
C SER A 592 -0.45 -4.32 73.56
N GLY A 593 -1.18 -3.23 73.33
CA GLY A 593 -0.73 -1.89 73.70
C GLY A 593 -1.83 -0.89 73.38
N VAL A 594 -2.81 -0.80 74.26
CA VAL A 594 -3.85 0.24 74.25
C VAL A 594 -3.17 1.62 74.24
N PRO A 595 -3.63 2.54 73.36
CA PRO A 595 -4.18 3.76 73.91
C PRO A 595 -5.54 4.12 73.30
N SER A 596 -6.45 4.41 74.21
CA SER A 596 -7.73 5.11 74.08
C SER A 596 -7.92 6.02 72.86
N SER A 597 -8.94 5.71 72.06
CA SER A 597 -9.79 6.73 71.42
C SER A 597 -11.27 6.38 71.66
N LEU A 598 -11.85 7.04 72.66
CA LEU A 598 -13.30 7.17 72.79
C LEU A 598 -13.80 8.00 71.60
N GLY A 599 -14.60 7.40 70.72
CA GLY A 599 -15.21 8.15 69.61
C GLY A 599 -16.29 7.44 68.79
N GLY A 600 -16.75 6.24 69.18
CA GLY A 600 -17.61 5.42 68.30
C GLY A 600 -18.87 4.80 68.91
N THR A 601 -19.11 4.93 70.22
CA THR A 601 -20.19 4.18 70.89
C THR A 601 -21.41 5.01 71.33
N MET A 602 -21.43 6.33 71.07
CA MET A 602 -22.56 7.18 71.46
C MET A 602 -23.72 7.22 70.46
N ASN A 603 -23.51 6.87 69.19
CA ASN A 603 -24.58 6.97 68.18
C ASN A 603 -25.48 5.74 68.08
N ALA A 604 -25.04 4.56 68.51
CA ALA A 604 -25.86 3.35 68.51
C ALA A 604 -26.88 3.31 69.66
N PHE A 605 -26.53 3.89 70.83
CA PHE A 605 -27.39 3.87 72.01
C PHE A 605 -28.58 4.83 71.91
N VAL A 606 -28.42 5.97 71.23
CA VAL A 606 -29.50 6.98 71.05
C VAL A 606 -30.57 6.47 70.07
N VAL A 607 -30.17 5.75 69.03
CA VAL A 607 -31.12 5.16 68.05
C VAL A 607 -31.91 4.01 68.67
N SER A 608 -31.29 3.20 69.53
CA SER A 608 -31.99 2.12 70.25
C SER A 608 -32.96 2.65 71.32
N LEU A 609 -32.64 3.76 72.00
CA LEU A 609 -33.54 4.36 73.00
C LEU A 609 -34.76 5.03 72.35
N ALA A 610 -34.59 5.68 71.19
CA ALA A 610 -35.69 6.27 70.42
C ALA A 610 -36.67 5.22 69.88
N ALA A 611 -36.16 4.06 69.45
CA ALA A 611 -36.99 2.93 69.00
C ALA A 611 -37.77 2.26 70.15
N LEU A 612 -37.24 2.29 71.37
CA LEU A 612 -37.92 1.75 72.56
C LEU A 612 -39.01 2.70 73.08
N LEU A 613 -38.78 4.01 73.02
CA LEU A 613 -39.78 5.04 73.38
C LEU A 613 -40.94 5.12 72.38
N LEU A 614 -40.70 4.87 71.08
CA LEU A 614 -41.79 4.81 70.09
C LEU A 614 -42.71 3.59 70.26
N LYS A 615 -42.20 2.48 70.83
CA LYS A 615 -43.00 1.28 71.13
C LYS A 615 -43.85 1.38 72.40
N LEU A 616 -43.62 2.41 73.23
CA LEU A 616 -44.41 2.66 74.45
C LEU A 616 -45.52 3.71 74.24
N LEU A 617 -45.58 4.33 73.06
CA LEU A 617 -46.56 5.37 72.69
C LEU A 617 -47.56 4.92 71.61
N PHE A 618 -47.57 3.64 71.23
CA PHE A 618 -48.57 3.01 70.36
C PHE A 618 -49.08 1.70 70.94
#